data_AF-A0A372DN61-F1
#
_entry.id   AF-A0A372DN61-F1
#
_cell.length_a   1.000
_cell.length_b   1.000
_cell.length_c   1.000
_cell.angle_alpha   90.00
_cell.angle_beta   90.00
_cell.angle_gamma   90.00
#
_symmetry.space_group_name_H-M   'P 1'
#
loop_
_entity.id
_entity.type
_entity.pdbx_description
1 polymer ?
#
loop_
_entity_poly.entity_id
_entity_poly.type
_entity_poly.pdbx_seq_one_letter_code
_entity_poly.pdbx_strand_id
1 'polypeptide(L)' 'MLSPSAARFDRTAKFADYRTIPSLTEYVLVSTDCQAIELFQKSDRGEWQLANPSDPVQLISVNASISIAEIYEDTDLVG' A
#
# COMPACT_ATOMS: atom_id res chain seq x y z
N MET A 1 -11.07 13.23 12.16
CA MET A 1 -10.19 13.98 11.25
C MET A 1 -8.75 13.67 11.66
N LEU A 2 -8.08 12.74 10.99
CA LEU A 2 -6.69 12.36 11.31
C LEU A 2 -5.79 13.49 10.80
N SER A 3 -5.16 14.22 11.71
CA SER A 3 -4.22 15.30 11.34
C SER A 3 -3.11 14.75 10.43
N PRO A 4 -2.64 15.50 9.42
CA PRO A 4 -1.64 15.05 8.45
C PRO A 4 -0.35 14.50 9.08
N SER A 5 0.04 14.99 10.26
CA SER A 5 1.19 14.48 11.02
C SER A 5 0.93 13.12 11.68
N ALA A 6 -0.29 12.87 12.16
CA ALA A 6 -0.68 11.58 12.73
C ALA A 6 -0.81 10.52 11.63
N ALA A 7 -1.34 10.88 10.46
CA ALA A 7 -1.46 9.95 9.33
C ALA A 7 -0.09 9.43 8.86
N ARG A 8 0.93 10.28 8.78
CA ARG A 8 2.30 9.85 8.41
C ARG A 8 2.95 8.99 9.50
N PHE A 9 2.78 9.35 10.77
CA PHE A 9 3.34 8.59 11.89
C PHE A 9 2.69 7.21 12.04
N ASP A 10 1.36 7.14 11.90
CA ASP A 10 0.58 5.91 11.99
C ASP A 10 0.93 4.94 10.85
N ARG A 11 1.20 5.44 9.65
CA ARG A 11 1.67 4.64 8.49
C ARG A 11 3.03 4.01 8.74
N THR A 12 4.00 4.75 9.28
CA THR A 12 5.35 4.22 9.56
C THR A 12 5.33 3.21 10.72
N ALA A 13 4.52 3.45 11.77
CA ALA A 13 4.39 2.53 12.89
C ALA A 13 3.67 1.22 12.48
N LYS A 14 2.54 1.32 11.77
CA LYS A 14 1.80 0.14 11.29
C LYS A 14 2.62 -0.70 10.33
N PHE A 15 3.38 -0.09 9.42
CA PHE A 15 4.26 -0.85 8.54
C PHE A 15 5.34 -1.61 9.33
N ALA A 16 5.90 -0.97 10.37
CA ALA A 16 6.91 -1.60 11.23
C ALA A 16 6.36 -2.78 12.06
N ASP A 17 5.08 -2.74 12.43
CA ASP A 17 4.38 -3.84 13.10
C ASP A 17 3.97 -4.94 12.11
N TYR A 18 3.33 -4.59 11.00
CA TYR A 18 2.81 -5.60 10.06
C TYR A 18 3.91 -6.40 9.36
N ARG A 19 5.09 -5.82 9.14
CA ARG A 19 6.25 -6.54 8.58
C ARG A 19 6.73 -7.71 9.45
N THR A 20 6.36 -7.77 10.74
CA THR A 20 6.71 -8.88 11.62
C THR A 20 5.83 -10.11 11.39
N ILE A 21 4.71 -9.97 10.67
CA ILE A 21 3.83 -11.08 10.34
C ILE A 21 4.53 -11.96 9.28
N PRO A 22 4.81 -13.23 9.58
CA PRO A 22 5.61 -14.08 8.68
C PRO A 22 4.89 -14.39 7.38
N SER A 23 3.56 -14.52 7.40
CA SER A 23 2.71 -14.79 6.24
C SER A 23 2.40 -13.56 5.39
N LEU A 24 2.76 -12.35 5.84
CA LEU A 24 2.55 -11.14 5.06
C LEU A 24 3.66 -11.02 4.02
N THR A 25 3.28 -11.06 2.74
CA THR A 25 4.21 -10.97 1.61
C THR A 25 4.06 -9.69 0.80
N GLU A 26 2.91 -9.03 0.90
CA GLU A 26 2.60 -7.81 0.15
C GLU A 26 1.90 -6.81 1.08
N TYR A 27 2.28 -5.54 0.97
CA TYR A 27 1.70 -4.45 1.74
C TYR A 27 1.50 -3.24 0.84
N VAL A 28 0.24 -2.84 0.65
CA VAL A 28 -0.12 -1.68 -0.19
C VAL A 28 -0.45 -0.51 0.71
N LEU A 29 0.13 0.65 0.39
CA LEU A 29 -0.17 1.91 1.04
C LEU A 29 -0.77 2.88 0.03
N VAL A 30 -2.00 3.30 0.28
CA VAL A 30 -2.75 4.24 -0.57
C VAL A 30 -2.75 5.61 0.11
N SER A 31 -2.33 6.63 -0.61
CA SER A 31 -2.36 8.01 -0.12
C SER A 31 -3.71 8.66 -0.40
N THR A 32 -4.35 9.22 0.62
CA THR A 32 -5.65 9.88 0.51
C THR A 32 -5.56 11.37 0.18
N ASP A 33 -4.35 11.93 0.09
CA ASP A 33 -4.09 13.36 -0.16
C ASP A 33 -3.69 13.63 -1.62
N CYS A 34 -3.07 12.64 -2.27
CA CYS A 34 -2.68 12.64 -3.67
C CYS A 34 -2.82 11.21 -4.21
N GLN A 35 -3.04 11.06 -5.52
CA GLN A 35 -3.15 9.77 -6.20
C GLN A 35 -1.78 9.06 -6.25
N ALA A 36 -1.37 8.49 -5.12
CA ALA A 36 -0.10 7.80 -4.93
C ALA A 36 -0.31 6.47 -4.22
N ILE A 37 0.24 5.41 -4.80
CA ILE A 37 0.19 4.05 -4.25
C ILE A 37 1.63 3.57 -4.10
N GLU A 38 1.95 3.04 -2.93
CA GLU A 38 3.24 2.41 -2.63
C GLU A 38 2.99 0.92 -2.37
N LEU A 39 3.63 0.06 -3.17
CA LEU A 39 3.56 -1.39 -3.00
C LEU A 39 4.88 -1.87 -2.39
N PHE A 40 4.80 -2.50 -1.22
CA PHE A 40 5.94 -3.19 -0.62
C PHE A 40 5.76 -4.69 -0.81
N GLN A 41 6.80 -5.34 -1.33
CA GLN A 41 6.83 -6.79 -1.49
C GLN A 41 7.97 -7.38 -0.66
N LYS A 42 7.68 -8.48 0.01
CA LYS A 42 8.66 -9.26 0.77
C LYS A 42 9.32 -10.26 -0.18
N SER A 43 10.63 -10.19 -0.32
CA SER A 43 11.40 -11.13 -1.11
C SER A 43 11.47 -12.50 -0.44
N ASP A 44 11.91 -13.53 -1.18
CA ASP A 44 12.21 -14.86 -0.62
C ASP A 44 13.26 -14.83 0.51
N ARG A 45 14.04 -13.76 0.61
CA ARG A 45 15.02 -13.54 1.69
C ARG A 45 14.41 -12.88 2.94
N GLY A 46 13.11 -12.57 2.90
CA GLY A 46 12.39 -11.89 3.98
C GLY A 46 12.60 -10.37 4.01
N GLU A 47 13.22 -9.80 2.97
CA GLU A 47 13.49 -8.37 2.87
C GLU A 47 12.33 -7.64 2.19
N TRP A 48 11.90 -6.52 2.76
CA TRP A 48 10.86 -5.68 2.17
C TRP A 48 11.46 -4.71 1.17
N GLN A 49 10.91 -4.69 -0.04
CA GLN A 49 11.35 -3.81 -1.13
C GLN A 49 10.16 -3.00 -1.64
N LEU A 50 10.41 -1.73 -1.95
CA LEU A 50 9.44 -0.89 -2.63
C LEU A 50 9.38 -1.31 -4.10
N ALA A 51 8.22 -1.82 -4.52
CA ALA A 51 7.91 -2.15 -5.89
C ALA A 51 7.14 -0.99 -6.52
N ASN A 52 7.39 -0.75 -7.82
CA ASN A 52 6.56 0.17 -8.59
C ASN A 52 5.24 -0.54 -8.90
N PRO A 53 4.08 -0.01 -8.45
CA PRO A 53 2.80 -0.59 -8.83
C PRO A 53 2.59 -0.45 -10.34
N SER A 54 2.15 -1.53 -10.99
CA SER A 54 1.51 -1.45 -12.31
C SER A 54 0.06 -0.98 -12.17
N ASP A 55 -0.55 -0.55 -13.27
CA ASP A 55 -2.00 -0.33 -13.36
C ASP A 55 -2.59 -1.37 -14.33
N PRO A 56 -3.43 -2.31 -13.88
CA PRO A 56 -3.91 -2.48 -12.50
C PRO A 56 -2.84 -3.00 -11.53
N VAL A 57 -2.97 -2.65 -10.24
CA VAL A 57 -2.09 -3.13 -9.16
C VAL A 57 -2.33 -4.62 -8.96
N GLN A 58 -1.27 -5.41 -9.14
CA GLN A 58 -1.30 -6.86 -9.02
C GLN A 58 -0.88 -7.28 -7.60
N LEU A 59 -1.71 -8.07 -6.92
CA LEU A 59 -1.44 -8.70 -5.63
C LEU A 59 -1.35 -10.20 -5.82
N ILE A 60 -0.12 -10.70 -5.88
CA ILE A 60 0.17 -12.09 -6.25
C ILE A 60 -0.27 -13.04 -5.13
N SER A 61 -0.10 -12.65 -3.87
CA SER A 61 -0.40 -13.47 -2.70
C SER A 61 -1.87 -13.84 -2.56
N VAL A 62 -2.76 -12.96 -3.05
CA VAL A 62 -4.22 -13.14 -3.03
C VAL A 62 -4.80 -13.32 -4.44
N ASN A 63 -3.95 -13.38 -5.46
CA ASN A 63 -4.33 -13.50 -6.86
C ASN A 63 -5.40 -12.47 -7.28
N ALA A 64 -5.18 -11.22 -6.87
CA ALA A 64 -6.11 -10.12 -7.10
C ALA A 64 -5.46 -9.03 -7.96
N SER A 65 -6.27 -8.33 -8.72
CA SER A 65 -5.87 -7.15 -9.49
C SER A 65 -6.87 -6.03 -9.21
N ILE A 66 -6.38 -4.84 -8.90
CA ILE A 66 -7.24 -3.68 -8.62
C ILE A 66 -6.69 -2.48 -9.38
N SER A 67 -7.53 -1.84 -10.19
CA SER A 67 -7.12 -0.66 -10.96
C SER A 67 -6.89 0.54 -10.05
N ILE A 68 -5.98 1.44 -10.41
CA ILE A 68 -5.78 2.66 -9.62
C ILE A 68 -7.09 3.45 -9.54
N ALA A 69 -7.87 3.50 -10.63
CA ALA A 69 -9.18 4.16 -10.64
C ALA A 69 -10.17 3.57 -9.62
N GLU A 70 -10.18 2.24 -9.44
CA GLU A 70 -11.06 1.56 -8.48
C GLU A 70 -10.64 1.85 -7.03
N ILE A 71 -9.34 2.00 -6.78
CA ILE A 71 -8.80 2.35 -5.45
C ILE A 71 -9.28 3.74 -5.02
N TYR A 72 -9.45 4.67 -5.97
CA TYR A 72 -9.87 6.05 -5.72
C TYR A 72 -11.32 6.33 -6.07
N GLU A 73 -12.13 5.29 -6.38
CA GLU A 73 -13.53 5.43 -6.84
C GLU A 73 -14.40 6.33 -5.95
N ASP A 74 -14.22 6.26 -4.63
CA ASP A 74 -15.02 7.02 -3.64
C ASP A 74 -14.28 8.25 -3.08
N THR A 75 -13.17 8.66 -3.71
CA THR A 75 -12.42 9.84 -3.27
C THR A 75 -12.58 10.97 -4.27
N ASP A 76 -12.70 12.22 -3.79
CA ASP A 76 -12.71 13.43 -4.64
C ASP A 76 -11.39 13.65 -5.43
N LEU A 77 -10.43 12.73 -5.30
CA LEU A 77 -9.21 12.64 -6.12
C LEU A 77 -9.54 12.00 -7.46
N VAL A 78 -10.47 12.61 -8.19
CA VAL A 78 -10.77 12.26 -9.58
C VAL A 78 -9.96 13.20 -10.45
N GLY A 79 -9.11 12.65 -11.30
CA GLY A 79 -8.38 13.41 -12.33
C GLY A 79 -9.30 14.04 -13.35
#